data_AF-A0A2G4RFN8-F1
#
_entry.id   AF-A0A2G4RFN8-F1
#
_cell.length_a   1.000
_cell.length_b   1.000
_cell.length_c   1.000
_cell.angle_alpha   90.00
_cell.angle_beta   90.00
_cell.angle_gamma   90.00
#
_symmetry.space_group_name_H-M   'P 1'
#
loop_
_entity.id
_entity.type
_entity.pdbx_description
1 polymer ?
#
loop_
_entity_poly.entity_id
_entity_poly.type
_entity_poly.pdbx_seq_one_letter_code
_entity_poly.pdbx_strand_id
1 'polypeptide(L)'
;MIDLKSNGIPNTILDAINQFAPYKDDGVSISLPPLTIENASDRVSITLNGENLDITCDREGLTRAKNLASNDCPALSGCPTQIRVCLNHILQSCIHSLENTPDLPQKVSIRPTIELPGDPFS
;
A
#
# COMPACT_ATOMS: atom_id res chain seq x y z
N MET A 1 20.20 -1.35 0.86
CA MET A 1 19.49 -2.38 0.08
C MET A 1 19.02 -3.42 1.07
N ILE A 2 17.71 -3.56 1.28
CA ILE A 2 17.18 -4.51 2.27
C ILE A 2 17.13 -5.90 1.62
N ASP A 3 17.80 -6.89 2.21
CA ASP A 3 17.86 -8.24 1.65
C ASP A 3 16.57 -9.02 1.98
N LEU A 4 15.61 -8.97 1.05
CA LEU A 4 14.29 -9.56 1.19
C LEU A 4 14.34 -11.11 1.23
N LYS A 5 15.33 -11.74 0.56
CA LYS A 5 15.50 -13.20 0.54
C LYS A 5 15.94 -13.76 1.89
N SER A 6 16.84 -13.06 2.57
CA SER A 6 17.39 -13.48 3.87
C SER A 6 16.36 -13.44 5.00
N ASN A 7 15.22 -12.79 4.79
CA ASN A 7 14.17 -12.65 5.79
C ASN A 7 13.13 -13.79 5.76
N GLY A 8 13.16 -14.70 4.78
CA GLY A 8 12.20 -15.81 4.68
C GLY A 8 10.88 -15.46 3.99
N ILE A 9 10.89 -14.41 3.16
CA ILE A 9 9.75 -14.04 2.30
C ILE A 9 9.67 -15.05 1.13
N PRO A 10 8.49 -15.61 0.80
CA PRO A 10 8.31 -16.49 -0.35
C PRO A 10 8.77 -15.83 -1.65
N ASN A 11 9.41 -16.58 -2.56
CA ASN A 11 9.88 -16.04 -3.85
C ASN A 11 8.75 -15.38 -4.66
N THR A 12 7.53 -15.92 -4.60
CA THR A 12 6.35 -15.34 -5.26
C THR A 12 6.02 -13.94 -4.76
N ILE A 13 6.19 -13.70 -3.46
CA ILE A 13 5.96 -12.40 -2.83
C ILE A 13 7.12 -11.46 -3.12
N LEU A 14 8.34 -11.98 -3.15
CA LEU A 14 9.52 -11.21 -3.55
C LEU A 14 9.39 -10.69 -4.99
N ASP A 15 8.95 -11.53 -5.93
CA ASP A 15 8.70 -11.13 -7.30
C ASP A 15 7.61 -10.07 -7.39
N ALA A 16 6.51 -10.23 -6.65
CA ALA A 16 5.43 -9.24 -6.59
C ALA A 16 5.90 -7.89 -6.01
N ILE A 17 6.75 -7.89 -4.98
CA ILE A 17 7.34 -6.66 -4.41
C ILE A 17 8.29 -5.99 -5.41
N ASN A 18 9.09 -6.76 -6.14
CA ASN A 18 10.01 -6.23 -7.14
C ASN A 18 9.29 -5.67 -8.38
N GLN A 19 8.13 -6.24 -8.73
CA GLN A 19 7.28 -5.78 -9.83
C GLN A 19 6.28 -4.70 -9.40
N PHE A 20 6.19 -4.41 -8.10
CA PHE A 20 5.23 -3.47 -7.55
C PHE A 20 5.47 -2.05 -8.10
N ALA A 21 4.55 -1.58 -8.92
CA ALA A 21 4.52 -0.23 -9.45
C ALA A 21 3.33 0.53 -8.82
N PRO A 22 3.56 1.37 -7.79
CA PRO A 22 2.48 2.08 -7.11
C PRO A 22 1.59 2.85 -8.09
N TYR A 23 0.27 2.83 -7.86
CA TYR A 23 -0.73 3.56 -8.68
C TYR A 23 -0.85 3.10 -10.12
N LYS A 24 -0.34 1.91 -10.43
CA LYS A 24 -0.54 1.25 -11.70
C LYS A 24 -1.54 0.11 -11.48
N ASP A 25 -2.72 0.21 -12.07
CA ASP A 25 -3.71 -0.86 -12.00
C ASP A 25 -3.29 -2.02 -12.92
N ASP A 26 -2.34 -2.81 -12.44
CA ASP A 26 -1.80 -4.02 -13.07
C ASP A 26 -2.30 -5.30 -12.39
N GLY A 27 -3.25 -5.18 -11.46
CA GLY A 27 -3.80 -6.29 -10.68
C GLY A 27 -2.80 -6.90 -9.69
N VAL A 28 -1.70 -6.22 -9.38
CA VAL A 28 -0.72 -6.71 -8.40
C VAL A 28 -1.30 -6.62 -6.99
N SER A 29 -1.53 -7.78 -6.38
CA SER A 29 -1.87 -7.94 -4.97
C SER A 29 -0.80 -8.75 -4.26
N ILE A 30 -0.33 -8.27 -3.11
CA ILE A 30 0.65 -8.99 -2.27
C ILE A 30 -0.07 -9.47 -1.01
N SER A 31 -0.15 -10.78 -0.81
CA SER A 31 -0.77 -11.38 0.38
C SER A 31 0.26 -12.17 1.19
N LEU A 32 0.60 -11.65 2.36
CA LEU A 32 1.48 -12.27 3.36
C LEU A 32 0.81 -12.20 4.73
N PRO A 33 -0.08 -13.14 5.10
CA PRO A 33 -0.88 -13.03 6.32
C PRO A 33 -0.04 -12.69 7.56
N PRO A 34 -0.44 -11.70 8.38
CA PRO A 34 -1.69 -10.91 8.32
C PRO A 34 -1.64 -9.62 7.45
N LEU A 35 -0.64 -9.47 6.58
CA LEU A 35 -0.49 -8.36 5.62
C LEU A 35 -1.15 -8.68 4.27
N THR A 36 -1.95 -7.76 3.76
CA THR A 36 -2.43 -7.74 2.37
C THR A 36 -2.17 -6.35 1.80
N ILE A 37 -1.68 -6.27 0.57
CA ILE A 37 -1.47 -5.01 -0.15
C ILE A 37 -2.16 -5.14 -1.50
N GLU A 38 -3.00 -4.16 -1.81
CA GLU A 38 -3.71 -4.05 -3.07
C GLU A 38 -3.31 -2.75 -3.76
N ASN A 39 -2.89 -2.86 -5.02
CA ASN A 39 -2.52 -1.73 -5.85
C ASN A 39 -3.69 -1.36 -6.76
N ALA A 40 -4.11 -0.10 -6.70
CA ALA A 40 -5.11 0.47 -7.61
C ALA A 40 -4.57 1.77 -8.20
N SER A 41 -5.15 2.25 -9.31
CA SER A 41 -4.69 3.45 -10.01
C SER A 41 -4.75 4.73 -9.17
N ASP A 42 -5.64 4.77 -8.17
CA ASP A 42 -5.92 5.93 -7.32
C ASP A 42 -5.39 5.78 -5.89
N ARG A 43 -5.11 4.54 -5.45
CA ARG A 43 -4.62 4.25 -4.10
C ARG A 43 -3.86 2.93 -4.00
N VAL A 44 -3.02 2.84 -2.98
CA VAL A 44 -2.47 1.58 -2.48
C VAL A 44 -3.12 1.29 -1.13
N SER A 45 -3.86 0.20 -1.04
CA SER A 45 -4.54 -0.24 0.18
C SER A 45 -3.68 -1.29 0.89
N ILE A 46 -3.37 -1.05 2.16
CA ILE A 46 -2.54 -1.92 2.99
C ILE A 46 -3.40 -2.41 4.17
N THR A 47 -3.76 -3.68 4.17
CA THR A 47 -4.42 -4.34 5.29
C THR A 47 -3.37 -5.00 6.16
N LEU A 48 -3.29 -4.66 7.44
CA LEU A 48 -2.39 -5.29 8.40
C LEU A 48 -3.13 -5.57 9.70
N ASN A 49 -3.15 -6.82 10.15
CA ASN A 49 -3.87 -7.22 11.37
C ASN A 49 -5.36 -6.82 11.39
N GLY A 50 -5.99 -6.71 10.22
CA GLY A 50 -7.37 -6.26 10.07
C GLY A 50 -7.57 -4.73 10.08
N GLU A 51 -6.50 -3.95 10.27
CA GLU A 51 -6.53 -2.50 10.05
C GLU A 51 -6.22 -2.18 8.58
N ASN A 52 -7.04 -1.33 7.96
CA ASN A 52 -6.83 -0.85 6.59
C ASN A 52 -6.17 0.53 6.59
N LEU A 53 -5.08 0.64 5.84
CA LEU A 53 -4.31 1.85 5.62
C LEU A 53 -4.29 2.15 4.12
N ASP A 54 -5.03 3.19 3.72
CA ASP A 54 -5.05 3.64 2.33
C ASP A 54 -4.03 4.77 2.11
N ILE A 55 -3.22 4.61 1.07
CA ILE A 55 -2.28 5.60 0.56
C ILE A 55 -2.80 6.06 -0.79
N THR A 56 -3.40 7.24 -0.84
CA THR A 56 -3.95 7.85 -2.05
C THR A 56 -2.87 8.44 -2.95
N CYS A 57 -3.14 8.53 -4.25
CA CYS A 57 -2.28 9.19 -5.23
C CYS A 57 -2.35 10.74 -5.13
N ASP A 58 -2.11 11.28 -3.93
CA ASP A 58 -2.19 12.71 -3.63
C ASP A 58 -1.19 13.13 -2.53
N ARG A 59 -1.16 14.42 -2.21
CA ARG A 59 -0.31 14.96 -1.13
C ARG A 59 -0.65 14.40 0.25
N GLU A 60 -1.92 14.03 0.49
CA GLU A 60 -2.36 13.43 1.75
C GLU A 60 -1.76 12.02 1.91
N GLY A 61 -1.82 11.21 0.85
CA GLY A 61 -1.21 9.90 0.74
C GLY A 61 0.31 9.95 0.86
N LEU A 62 0.97 10.95 0.27
CA LEU A 62 2.42 11.16 0.46
C LEU A 62 2.77 11.39 1.94
N THR A 63 1.99 12.23 2.61
CA THR A 63 2.18 12.53 4.04
C THR A 63 1.94 11.27 4.88
N ARG A 64 0.87 10.51 4.60
CA ARG A 64 0.58 9.23 5.25
C ARG A 64 1.70 8.22 5.05
N ALA A 65 2.17 8.04 3.82
CA ALA A 65 3.25 7.11 3.50
C ALA A 65 4.53 7.46 4.27
N LYS A 66 4.90 8.74 4.35
CA LYS A 66 6.05 9.21 5.14
C LYS A 66 5.87 8.96 6.65
N ASN A 67 4.68 9.19 7.18
CA ASN A 67 4.38 8.91 8.59
C ASN A 67 4.43 7.40 8.90
N LEU A 68 3.92 6.56 7.99
CA LEU A 68 3.95 5.10 8.13
C LEU A 68 5.37 4.53 7.97
N ALA A 69 6.19 5.14 7.11
CA ALA A 69 7.58 4.73 6.89
C ALA A 69 8.50 5.18 8.03
N SER A 70 8.07 6.17 8.81
CA SER A 70 8.79 6.60 10.00
C SER A 70 8.75 5.47 11.04
N ASN A 71 9.90 5.17 11.65
CA ASN A 71 10.08 4.03 12.57
C ASN A 71 9.18 4.06 13.82
N ASP A 72 8.46 5.15 14.05
CA ASP A 72 7.52 5.36 15.16
C ASP A 72 6.09 4.90 14.86
N CYS A 73 5.82 4.23 13.73
CA CYS A 73 4.47 3.76 13.44
C CYS A 73 4.05 2.63 14.41
N PRO A 74 3.07 2.85 15.32
CA PRO A 74 2.66 1.85 16.29
C PRO A 74 2.02 0.63 15.63
N ALA A 75 1.44 0.77 14.43
CA ALA A 75 0.87 -0.35 13.65
C ALA A 75 1.93 -1.39 13.23
N LEU A 76 3.21 -1.00 13.20
CA LEU A 76 4.33 -1.90 12.89
C LEU A 76 4.98 -2.50 14.14
N SER A 77 4.59 -2.03 15.34
CA SER A 77 5.08 -2.57 16.61
C SER A 77 4.50 -3.98 16.81
N GLY A 78 5.37 -4.98 16.92
CA GLY A 78 4.97 -6.39 17.06
C GLY A 78 4.78 -7.16 15.75
N CYS A 79 4.95 -6.55 14.58
CA CYS A 79 4.92 -7.28 13.31
C CYS A 79 6.21 -8.08 13.08
N PRO A 80 6.12 -9.29 12.47
CA PRO A 80 7.27 -10.05 12.01
C PRO A 80 8.21 -9.21 11.12
N THR A 81 9.52 -9.45 11.22
CA THR A 81 10.54 -8.73 10.45
C THR A 81 10.25 -8.75 8.94
N GLN A 82 9.77 -9.88 8.43
CA GLN A 82 9.34 -10.05 7.03
C GLN A 82 8.31 -9.00 6.61
N ILE A 83 7.24 -8.85 7.39
CA ILE A 83 6.14 -7.91 7.12
C ILE A 83 6.65 -6.48 7.19
N ARG A 84 7.46 -6.15 8.20
CA ARG A 84 8.06 -4.82 8.34
C ARG A 84 8.93 -4.46 7.12
N VAL A 85 9.71 -5.42 6.65
CA VAL A 85 10.58 -5.24 5.48
C VAL A 85 9.75 -5.09 4.19
N CYS A 86 8.75 -5.94 3.97
CA CYS A 86 7.83 -5.83 2.82
C CYS A 86 7.14 -4.47 2.80
N LEU A 87 6.53 -4.10 3.92
CA LEU A 87 5.75 -2.87 4.05
C LEU A 87 6.65 -1.64 3.88
N ASN A 88 7.84 -1.61 4.47
CA ASN A 88 8.78 -0.51 4.27
C ASN A 88 9.18 -0.38 2.78
N HIS A 89 9.45 -1.49 2.10
CA HIS A 89 9.76 -1.45 0.65
C HIS A 89 8.61 -0.82 -0.15
N ILE A 90 7.37 -1.23 0.11
CA ILE A 90 6.18 -0.72 -0.58
C ILE A 90 5.97 0.75 -0.27
N LEU A 91 6.10 1.17 0.99
CA LEU A 91 5.99 2.57 1.39
C LEU A 91 7.05 3.44 0.70
N GLN A 92 8.30 2.98 0.63
CA GLN A 92 9.37 3.71 -0.06
C GLN A 92 9.07 3.83 -1.57
N SER A 93 8.57 2.77 -2.21
CA SER A 93 8.12 2.83 -3.59
C SER A 93 6.99 3.85 -3.78
N CYS A 94 5.98 3.85 -2.91
CA CYS A 94 4.88 4.81 -2.95
C CYS A 94 5.38 6.25 -2.77
N ILE A 95 6.24 6.51 -1.78
CA ILE A 95 6.84 7.84 -1.55
C ILE A 95 7.61 8.29 -2.79
N HIS A 96 8.46 7.42 -3.34
CA HIS A 96 9.26 7.74 -4.53
C HIS A 96 8.36 8.05 -5.73
N SER A 97 7.31 7.28 -5.95
CA SER A 97 6.36 7.53 -7.05
C SER A 97 5.65 8.86 -6.88
N LEU A 98 5.13 9.15 -5.67
CA LEU A 98 4.41 10.39 -5.37
C LEU A 98 5.31 11.63 -5.45
N GLU A 99 6.55 11.56 -4.96
CA GLU A 99 7.51 12.66 -5.03
C GLU A 99 7.95 12.98 -6.46
N ASN A 100 7.98 11.97 -7.35
CA ASN A 100 8.30 12.14 -8.76
C ASN A 100 7.08 12.37 -9.65
N THR A 101 5.87 12.45 -9.09
CA THR A 101 4.65 12.71 -9.86
C THR A 101 4.52 14.23 -10.11
N PRO A 102 4.63 14.71 -11.37
CA PRO A 102 4.38 16.10 -11.69
C PRO A 102 2.89 16.42 -11.45
N ASP A 103 2.60 17.56 -10.83
CA ASP A 103 1.23 18.01 -10.50
C ASP A 103 0.42 17.05 -9.61
N LEU A 104 1.07 16.49 -8.57
CA LEU A 104 0.38 15.67 -7.58
C LEU A 104 -0.80 16.45 -6.95
N PRO A 105 -2.05 15.94 -7.09
CA PRO A 105 -3.24 16.64 -6.59
C PRO A 105 -3.16 16.83 -5.07
N GLN A 106 -3.78 17.90 -4.57
CA GLN A 106 -3.81 18.17 -3.12
C GLN A 106 -4.62 17.13 -2.36
N LYS A 107 -5.71 16.65 -2.95
CA LYS A 107 -6.56 15.58 -2.40
C LYS A 107 -7.34 14.89 -3.52
N VAL A 108 -7.16 13.59 -3.66
CA VAL A 108 -8.07 12.73 -4.42
C VAL A 108 -9.21 12.41 -3.47
N SER A 109 -10.35 13.06 -3.68
CA SER A 109 -11.57 12.70 -2.97
C SER A 109 -12.08 11.39 -3.55
N ILE A 110 -11.73 10.27 -2.91
CA ILE A 110 -12.39 8.99 -3.17
C ILE A 110 -13.86 9.23 -2.85
N ARG A 111 -14.71 9.30 -3.88
CA ARG A 111 -16.15 9.27 -3.64
C ARG A 111 -16.44 7.89 -3.04
N PRO A 112 -16.99 7.77 -1.83
CA PRO A 112 -17.51 6.48 -1.40
C PRO A 112 -18.49 6.03 -2.48
N THR A 113 -18.38 4.77 -2.91
CA THR A 113 -19.36 4.14 -3.79
C THR A 113 -20.71 4.38 -3.14
N ILE A 114 -21.52 5.27 -3.72
CA ILE A 114 -22.88 5.47 -3.28
C ILE A 114 -23.56 4.14 -3.61
N GLU A 115 -23.85 3.33 -2.60
CA GLU A 115 -24.85 2.29 -2.72
C GLU A 115 -26.14 3.02 -3.15
N LEU A 116 -26.48 2.91 -4.43
CA LEU A 116 -27.73 3.45 -4.95
C LEU A 116 -28.86 2.69 -4.23
N PRO A 117 -29.74 3.37 -3.48
CA PRO A 117 -30.90 2.69 -2.91
C PRO A 117 -31.86 2.36 -4.05
N GLY A 118 -31.82 1.11 -4.51
CA GLY A 118 -32.79 0.59 -5.48
C GLY A 118 -32.17 -0.33 -6.53
N ASP A 119 -31.82 -1.55 -6.12
CA ASP A 119 -31.69 -2.66 -7.06
C ASP A 119 -33.10 -3.24 -7.34
N PRO A 120 -33.61 -3.22 -8.59
CA PRO A 120 -34.98 -3.65 -8.89
C PRO A 120 -35.09 -5.15 -9.23
N PHE A 121 -34.04 -5.96 -9.08
CA PHE A 121 -34.10 -7.40 -9.35
C PHE A 121 -34.32 -8.25 -8.09
N SER A 122 -35.29 -7.83 -7.26
CA SER A 122 -36.06 -8.76 -6.40
C SER A 122 -37.15 -9.46 -7.20
#